data_AF-A0A2D3W084-F1
#
_entry.id   AF-A0A2D3W084-F1
#
_cell.length_a   1.000
_cell.length_b   1.000
_cell.length_c   1.000
_cell.angle_alpha   90.00
_cell.angle_beta   90.00
_cell.angle_gamma   90.00
#
_symmetry.space_group_name_H-M   'P 1'
#
loop_
_entity.id
_entity.type
_entity.pdbx_description
1 polymer ?
#
loop_
_entity_poly.entity_id
_entity_poly.type
_entity_poly.pdbx_seq_one_letter_code
_entity_poly.pdbx_strand_id
1 'polypeptide(L)'
;MPQARLTLPLSTKVFKPFVVPDEIFKRFSLDEEVIYSYNFIDPLIWLHDFKPDFKEVESMLRGYDVDFSKPLIVIREEEYKASYVDKKYPILYESLEQIKKEYDANIIIIPRYESEELKKQFPYAAILEEKKVIQHLLAYADLFIGGGGTLNTEACYFGTPTISTRSFISHYDKYQIDKGLMTWVNSKEELLFTCKELLGKRLDEKAKEVFGCMSLDIKEMVDRIIS
;
A
#
# COMPACT_ATOMS: atom_id res chain seq x y z
N MET A 1 -11.21 -3.08 14.77
CA MET A 1 -12.19 -2.26 14.03
C MET A 1 -13.00 -1.37 15.00
N PRO A 2 -12.45 -0.24 15.45
CA PRO A 2 -13.21 0.71 16.27
C PRO A 2 -14.40 1.33 15.52
N GLN A 3 -14.33 1.46 14.19
CA GLN A 3 -15.34 2.13 13.36
C GLN A 3 -16.62 1.30 13.16
N ALA A 4 -16.53 -0.02 13.31
CA ALA A 4 -17.60 -0.95 12.92
C ALA A 4 -18.49 -1.40 14.09
N ARG A 5 -18.24 -0.90 15.31
CA ARG A 5 -18.94 -1.37 16.53
C ARG A 5 -20.44 -1.08 16.54
N LEU A 6 -20.89 -0.08 15.78
CA LEU A 6 -22.30 0.34 15.71
C LEU A 6 -23.05 -0.26 14.52
N THR A 7 -22.33 -0.69 13.48
CA THR A 7 -22.92 -1.20 12.25
C THR A 7 -22.94 -2.72 12.23
N LEU A 8 -21.83 -3.38 12.61
CA LEU A 8 -21.72 -4.84 12.57
C LEU A 8 -22.81 -5.56 13.36
N PRO A 9 -23.17 -5.18 14.60
CA PRO A 9 -24.22 -5.88 15.34
C PRO A 9 -25.62 -5.79 14.71
N LEU A 10 -25.83 -4.86 13.77
CA LEU A 10 -27.11 -4.65 13.08
C LEU A 10 -27.09 -5.18 11.64
N SER A 11 -25.94 -5.66 11.16
CA SER A 11 -25.80 -6.16 9.80
C SER A 11 -26.43 -7.54 9.66
N THR A 12 -27.29 -7.71 8.64
CA THR A 12 -27.84 -9.02 8.26
C THR A 12 -26.87 -9.84 7.41
N LYS A 13 -25.88 -9.17 6.79
CA LYS A 13 -24.81 -9.78 6.01
C LYS A 13 -23.51 -8.99 6.19
N VAL A 14 -22.39 -9.70 6.24
CA VAL A 14 -21.05 -9.13 6.37
C VAL A 14 -20.14 -9.79 5.35
N PHE A 15 -19.48 -8.97 4.54
CA PHE A 15 -18.53 -9.42 3.53
C PHE A 15 -17.12 -9.08 3.99
N LYS A 16 -16.20 -10.04 3.89
CA LYS A 16 -14.79 -9.82 4.23
C LYS A 16 -13.86 -10.57 3.27
N PRO A 17 -12.60 -10.12 3.10
CA PRO A 17 -11.63 -10.89 2.36
C PRO A 17 -11.14 -12.06 3.20
N PHE A 18 -10.72 -13.12 2.53
CA PHE A 18 -10.20 -14.35 3.16
C PHE A 18 -9.05 -14.12 4.16
N VAL A 19 -8.30 -13.02 4.00
CA VAL A 19 -7.18 -12.68 4.90
C VAL A 19 -7.63 -12.21 6.29
N VAL A 20 -8.88 -11.77 6.44
CA VAL A 20 -9.40 -11.27 7.72
C VAL A 20 -10.10 -12.42 8.46
N PRO A 21 -9.68 -12.77 9.69
CA PRO A 21 -10.28 -13.87 10.46
C PRO A 21 -11.72 -13.59 10.90
N ASP A 22 -12.54 -14.64 10.95
CA ASP A 22 -13.94 -14.62 11.38
C ASP A 22 -14.08 -14.18 12.84
N GLU A 23 -13.10 -14.51 13.69
CA GLU A 23 -13.09 -14.21 15.12
C GLU A 23 -13.19 -12.71 15.40
N ILE A 24 -12.79 -11.87 14.44
CA ILE A 24 -12.90 -10.41 14.57
C ILE A 24 -14.36 -9.98 14.52
N PHE A 25 -15.18 -10.66 13.70
CA PHE A 25 -16.59 -10.37 13.50
C PHE A 25 -17.46 -11.08 14.55
N LYS A 26 -17.11 -12.31 14.93
CA LYS A 26 -17.80 -13.07 16.00
C LYS A 26 -17.80 -12.32 17.34
N ARG A 27 -16.80 -11.47 17.61
CA ARG A 27 -16.75 -10.58 18.80
C ARG A 27 -17.88 -9.53 18.86
N PHE A 28 -18.60 -9.33 17.75
CA PHE A 28 -19.76 -8.45 17.67
C PHE A 28 -21.10 -9.20 17.77
N SER A 29 -21.06 -10.45 18.28
CA SER A 29 -22.23 -11.33 18.38
C SER A 29 -22.91 -11.63 17.04
N LEU A 30 -22.10 -11.66 15.97
CA LEU A 30 -22.55 -12.07 14.64
C LEU A 30 -22.49 -13.60 14.52
N ASP A 31 -23.58 -14.18 14.03
CA ASP A 31 -23.63 -15.59 13.67
C ASP A 31 -22.72 -15.89 12.47
N GLU A 32 -22.16 -17.10 12.41
CA GLU A 32 -21.25 -17.49 11.33
C GLU A 32 -21.93 -17.44 9.95
N GLU A 33 -23.23 -17.73 9.91
CA GLU A 33 -24.06 -17.76 8.71
C GLU A 33 -24.20 -16.39 8.02
N VAL A 34 -24.00 -15.29 8.76
CA VAL A 34 -24.07 -13.93 8.19
C VAL A 34 -22.72 -13.43 7.68
N ILE A 35 -21.63 -14.16 7.94
CA ILE A 35 -20.27 -13.78 7.53
C ILE A 35 -19.90 -14.52 6.25
N TYR A 36 -19.74 -13.77 5.16
CA TYR A 36 -19.26 -14.29 3.89
C TYR A 36 -17.82 -13.85 3.62
N SER A 37 -16.96 -14.83 3.33
CA SER A 37 -15.56 -14.62 2.96
C SER A 37 -15.37 -14.75 1.45
N TYR A 38 -14.85 -13.71 0.80
CA TYR A 38 -14.44 -13.77 -0.61
C TYR A 38 -12.95 -14.08 -0.78
N ASN A 39 -12.61 -14.74 -1.87
CA ASN A 39 -11.28 -15.32 -2.15
C ASN A 39 -10.32 -14.34 -2.85
N PHE A 40 -10.42 -13.06 -2.54
CA PHE A 40 -9.52 -12.03 -3.05
C PHE A 40 -9.29 -10.93 -2.01
N ILE A 41 -8.28 -10.08 -2.26
CA ILE A 41 -8.02 -8.87 -1.46
C ILE A 41 -8.60 -7.66 -2.20
N ASP A 42 -9.28 -6.76 -1.49
CA ASP A 42 -10.11 -5.68 -2.06
C ASP A 42 -9.50 -4.91 -3.25
N PRO A 43 -8.21 -4.52 -3.23
CA PRO A 43 -7.62 -3.80 -4.36
C PRO A 43 -7.66 -4.56 -5.69
N LEU A 44 -7.77 -5.89 -5.66
CA LEU A 44 -7.91 -6.67 -6.87
C LEU A 44 -9.12 -6.23 -7.72
N ILE A 45 -10.18 -5.71 -7.10
CA ILE A 45 -11.39 -5.23 -7.80
C ILE A 45 -11.05 -4.19 -8.88
N TRP A 46 -10.14 -3.24 -8.57
CA TRP A 46 -9.76 -2.19 -9.53
C TRP A 46 -8.42 -2.44 -10.22
N LEU A 47 -7.60 -3.35 -9.69
CA LEU A 47 -6.30 -3.69 -10.25
C LEU A 47 -6.39 -4.77 -11.34
N HIS A 48 -7.37 -5.67 -11.28
CA HIS A 48 -7.47 -6.83 -12.18
C HIS A 48 -7.38 -6.46 -13.67
N ASP A 49 -8.09 -5.40 -14.07
CA ASP A 49 -8.12 -4.92 -15.47
C ASP A 49 -7.21 -3.70 -15.69
N PHE A 50 -6.47 -3.27 -14.67
CA PHE A 50 -5.62 -2.09 -14.75
C PHE A 50 -4.38 -2.38 -15.59
N LYS A 51 -4.09 -1.51 -16.55
CA LYS A 51 -2.92 -1.59 -17.42
C LYS A 51 -1.98 -0.43 -17.11
N PRO A 52 -0.82 -0.68 -16.45
CA PRO A 52 0.19 0.33 -16.28
C PRO A 52 0.64 0.92 -17.63
N ASP A 53 0.87 2.23 -17.65
CA ASP A 53 1.37 2.96 -18.80
C ASP A 53 2.43 3.95 -18.30
N PHE A 54 3.64 3.81 -18.81
CA PHE A 54 4.76 4.65 -18.42
C PHE A 54 4.57 6.11 -18.85
N LYS A 55 3.83 6.37 -19.93
CA LYS A 55 3.52 7.75 -20.37
C LYS A 55 2.72 8.53 -19.33
N GLU A 56 1.86 7.84 -18.58
CA GLU A 56 1.14 8.43 -17.46
C GLU A 56 2.07 8.79 -16.31
N VAL A 57 3.15 8.02 -16.09
CA VAL A 57 4.21 8.35 -15.13
C VAL A 57 5.00 9.58 -15.57
N GLU A 58 5.40 9.64 -16.84
CA GLU A 58 6.09 10.82 -17.41
C GLU A 58 5.21 12.08 -17.33
N SER A 59 3.92 11.96 -17.63
CA SER A 59 2.94 13.03 -17.48
C SER A 59 2.74 13.43 -16.02
N MET A 60 2.71 12.45 -15.11
CA MET A 60 2.57 12.66 -13.68
C MET A 60 3.72 13.49 -13.10
N LEU A 61 4.94 13.17 -13.52
CA LEU A 61 6.19 13.76 -13.03
C LEU A 61 6.67 14.93 -13.90
N ARG A 62 5.87 15.36 -14.88
CA ARG A 62 6.18 16.55 -15.68
C ARG A 62 6.23 17.79 -14.79
N GLY A 63 7.36 18.52 -14.86
CA GLY A 63 7.58 19.73 -14.06
C GLY A 63 8.37 19.49 -12.78
N TYR A 64 8.70 18.23 -12.45
CA TYR A 64 9.67 17.90 -11.43
C TYR A 64 11.04 17.59 -12.05
N ASP A 65 12.11 17.78 -11.28
CA ASP A 65 13.47 17.40 -11.67
C ASP A 65 13.67 15.89 -11.46
N VAL A 66 13.18 15.09 -12.41
CA VAL A 66 13.24 13.62 -12.39
C VAL A 66 14.07 13.13 -13.58
N ASP A 67 15.06 12.30 -13.29
CA ASP A 67 15.89 11.63 -14.29
C ASP A 67 15.53 10.14 -14.35
N PHE A 68 14.79 9.73 -15.38
CA PHE A 68 14.32 8.35 -15.54
C PHE A 68 15.43 7.31 -15.79
N SER A 69 16.70 7.72 -15.91
CA SER A 69 17.83 6.78 -15.88
C SER A 69 18.21 6.33 -14.46
N LYS A 70 17.70 7.04 -13.44
CA LYS A 70 17.94 6.78 -12.01
C LYS A 70 16.77 6.03 -11.38
N PRO A 71 17.01 5.29 -10.29
CA PRO A 71 15.95 4.56 -9.60
C PRO A 71 14.80 5.45 -9.14
N LEU A 72 13.57 4.96 -9.26
CA LEU A 72 12.34 5.64 -8.86
C LEU A 72 11.84 5.08 -7.52
N ILE A 73 12.04 5.83 -6.44
CA ILE A 73 11.58 5.46 -5.09
C ILE A 73 10.33 6.27 -4.75
N VAL A 74 9.23 5.57 -4.53
CA VAL A 74 7.93 6.17 -4.25
C VAL A 74 7.59 5.99 -2.78
N ILE A 75 7.18 7.07 -2.14
CA ILE A 75 6.93 7.12 -0.71
C ILE A 75 5.51 7.59 -0.42
N ARG A 76 4.84 6.91 0.52
CA ARG A 76 3.55 7.31 1.05
C ARG A 76 3.63 7.45 2.57
N GLU A 77 3.28 8.62 3.09
CA GLU A 77 3.11 8.84 4.54
C GLU A 77 2.03 7.92 5.15
N GLU A 78 2.18 7.52 6.42
CA GLU A 78 1.08 6.90 7.17
C GLU A 78 0.02 7.95 7.57
N GLU A 79 -1.15 7.45 7.92
CA GLU A 79 -2.29 8.24 8.40
C GLU A 79 -2.06 8.79 9.82
N TYR A 80 -1.32 9.90 9.95
CA TYR A 80 -1.00 10.47 11.27
C TYR A 80 -2.17 11.15 12.00
N LYS A 81 -3.31 11.36 11.34
CA LYS A 81 -4.54 11.83 12.02
C LYS A 81 -5.41 10.67 12.49
N ALA A 82 -5.06 9.42 12.20
CA ALA A 82 -5.76 8.29 12.77
C ALA A 82 -5.51 8.21 14.27
N SER A 83 -6.53 7.77 15.01
CA SER A 83 -6.50 7.63 16.47
C SER A 83 -5.45 6.65 17.00
N TYR A 84 -4.72 5.95 16.12
CA TYR A 84 -3.72 4.94 16.47
C TYR A 84 -2.27 5.39 16.21
N VAL A 85 -2.03 6.60 15.71
CA VAL A 85 -0.68 7.11 15.44
C VAL A 85 -0.26 8.09 16.53
N ASP A 86 0.68 7.67 17.40
CA ASP A 86 1.09 8.44 18.57
C ASP A 86 2.19 9.49 18.31
N LYS A 87 2.94 9.45 17.18
CA LYS A 87 4.06 10.39 16.92
C LYS A 87 4.28 10.70 15.43
N LYS A 88 4.73 11.94 15.15
CA LYS A 88 5.27 12.38 13.84
C LYS A 88 6.44 11.50 13.42
N TYR A 89 6.44 11.08 12.15
CA TYR A 89 7.33 10.13 11.45
C TYR A 89 8.82 10.47 11.47
N PRO A 90 9.61 9.99 12.46
CA PRO A 90 11.04 10.29 12.50
C PRO A 90 11.78 9.40 11.50
N ILE A 91 11.48 8.10 11.51
CA ILE A 91 12.23 7.06 10.79
C ILE A 91 12.27 7.31 9.27
N LEU A 92 11.11 7.52 8.65
CA LEU A 92 11.01 7.72 7.20
C LEU A 92 11.77 8.98 6.80
N TYR A 93 11.46 10.11 7.44
CA TYR A 93 12.01 11.43 7.11
C TYR A 93 13.51 11.57 7.37
N GLU A 94 14.00 10.99 8.47
CA GLU A 94 15.43 10.95 8.78
C GLU A 94 16.23 10.03 7.85
N SER A 95 15.55 9.19 7.06
CA SER A 95 16.18 8.25 6.13
C SER A 95 16.18 8.73 4.68
N LEU A 96 15.21 9.57 4.26
CA LEU A 96 15.05 9.95 2.86
C LEU A 96 16.29 10.61 2.25
N GLU A 97 16.94 11.52 2.98
CA GLU A 97 18.13 12.20 2.47
C GLU A 97 19.30 11.21 2.27
N GLN A 98 19.44 10.25 3.18
CA GLN A 98 20.46 9.21 3.09
C GLN A 98 20.17 8.27 1.93
N ILE A 99 18.94 7.78 1.81
CA ILE A 99 18.48 6.92 0.70
C ILE A 99 18.75 7.63 -0.64
N LYS A 100 18.38 8.92 -0.75
CA LYS A 100 18.64 9.69 -1.97
C LYS A 100 20.11 9.73 -2.33
N LYS A 101 20.99 10.04 -1.37
CA LYS A 101 22.44 10.16 -1.61
C LYS A 101 23.08 8.82 -1.95
N GLU A 102 22.68 7.75 -1.26
CA GLU A 102 23.28 6.43 -1.42
C GLU A 102 22.95 5.80 -2.78
N TYR A 103 21.73 6.00 -3.28
CA TYR A 103 21.26 5.38 -4.53
C TYR A 103 21.17 6.34 -5.71
N ASP A 104 21.49 7.62 -5.50
CA ASP A 104 21.24 8.71 -6.46
C ASP A 104 19.83 8.59 -7.07
N ALA A 105 18.82 8.41 -6.22
CA ALA A 105 17.47 8.08 -6.67
C ALA A 105 16.59 9.32 -6.86
N ASN A 106 15.56 9.15 -7.70
CA ASN A 106 14.39 10.02 -7.74
C ASN A 106 13.51 9.70 -6.53
N ILE A 107 13.23 10.70 -5.70
CA ILE A 107 12.39 10.57 -4.50
C ILE A 107 11.02 11.18 -4.81
N ILE A 108 9.98 10.36 -4.84
CA ILE A 108 8.61 10.80 -5.14
C ILE A 108 7.79 10.61 -3.88
N ILE A 109 7.20 11.67 -3.36
CA ILE A 109 6.41 11.63 -2.13
C ILE A 109 4.95 11.92 -2.47
N ILE A 110 4.07 11.02 -2.05
CA ILE A 110 2.62 11.18 -2.15
C ILE A 110 2.12 11.72 -0.79
N PRO A 111 1.81 13.02 -0.65
CA PRO A 111 1.38 13.66 0.59
C PRO A 111 0.02 13.16 1.06
N ARG A 112 -0.13 12.83 2.35
CA ARG A 112 -1.45 12.43 2.90
C ARG A 112 -2.35 13.65 3.14
N TYR A 113 -1.74 14.76 3.55
CA TYR A 113 -2.41 16.02 3.88
C TYR A 113 -1.67 17.21 3.25
N GLU A 114 -0.88 17.94 4.06
CA GLU A 114 -0.27 19.21 3.68
C GLU A 114 1.03 18.97 2.89
N SER A 115 1.03 19.34 1.61
CA SER A 115 2.19 19.22 0.72
C SER A 115 3.27 20.29 0.96
N GLU A 116 2.89 21.47 1.45
CA GLU A 116 3.79 22.62 1.58
C GLU A 116 4.94 22.38 2.57
N GLU A 117 4.68 21.70 3.69
CA GLU A 117 5.74 21.36 4.65
C GLU A 117 6.72 20.35 4.04
N LEU A 118 6.22 19.37 3.29
CA LEU A 118 7.05 18.38 2.62
C LEU A 118 7.92 19.01 1.54
N LYS A 119 7.41 19.99 0.78
CA LYS A 119 8.21 20.73 -0.21
C LYS A 119 9.37 21.48 0.44
N LYS A 120 9.14 22.12 1.60
CA LYS A 120 10.18 22.83 2.36
C LYS A 120 11.21 21.87 2.95
N GLN A 121 10.75 20.75 3.50
CA GLN A 121 11.60 19.76 4.14
C GLN A 121 12.39 18.92 3.13
N PHE A 122 11.82 18.64 1.96
CA PHE A 122 12.37 17.79 0.92
C PHE A 122 12.39 18.51 -0.44
N PRO A 123 13.18 19.58 -0.60
CA PRO A 123 13.23 20.36 -1.85
C PRO A 123 13.78 19.55 -3.04
N TYR A 124 14.38 18.39 -2.78
CA TYR A 124 14.92 17.46 -3.76
C TYR A 124 13.93 16.37 -4.21
N ALA A 125 12.72 16.34 -3.64
CA ALA A 125 11.72 15.32 -3.91
C ALA A 125 10.57 15.87 -4.77
N ALA A 126 9.99 15.00 -5.60
CA ALA A 126 8.76 15.29 -6.30
C ALA A 126 7.56 15.08 -5.38
N ILE A 127 6.94 16.15 -4.90
CA ILE A 127 5.76 16.09 -4.02
C ILE A 127 4.48 16.13 -4.87
N LEU A 128 3.78 15.00 -4.98
CA LEU A 128 2.61 14.85 -5.86
C LEU A 128 1.32 15.41 -5.26
N GLU A 129 0.92 16.61 -5.66
CA GLU A 129 -0.25 17.30 -5.07
C GLU A 129 -1.58 16.92 -5.72
N GLU A 130 -1.54 16.55 -7.00
CA GLU A 130 -2.72 16.26 -7.79
C GLU A 130 -3.23 14.84 -7.55
N LYS A 131 -4.55 14.67 -7.47
CA LYS A 131 -5.18 13.34 -7.47
C LYS A 131 -4.99 12.70 -8.85
N LYS A 132 -3.89 11.98 -9.02
CA LYS A 132 -3.58 11.18 -10.20
C LYS A 132 -3.79 9.69 -9.92
N VAL A 133 -3.87 8.92 -11.00
CA VAL A 133 -3.94 7.45 -10.93
C VAL A 133 -2.55 6.92 -10.59
N ILE A 134 -2.24 6.88 -9.30
CA ILE A 134 -0.92 6.52 -8.76
C ILE A 134 -0.52 5.07 -9.05
N GLN A 135 -1.46 4.20 -9.46
CA GLN A 135 -1.17 2.81 -9.80
C GLN A 135 -0.19 2.69 -10.98
N HIS A 136 -0.18 3.64 -11.93
CA HIS A 136 0.87 3.70 -12.95
C HIS A 136 2.23 3.89 -12.30
N LEU A 137 2.35 4.85 -11.39
CA LEU A 137 3.60 5.14 -10.68
C LEU A 137 4.05 3.95 -9.81
N LEU A 138 3.13 3.32 -9.07
CA LEU A 138 3.44 2.14 -8.25
C LEU A 138 3.96 0.99 -9.10
N ALA A 139 3.40 0.78 -10.30
CA ALA A 139 3.80 -0.32 -11.17
C ALA A 139 5.22 -0.18 -11.73
N TYR A 140 5.69 1.04 -11.96
CA TYR A 140 7.02 1.33 -12.52
C TYR A 140 8.06 1.76 -11.48
N ALA A 141 7.71 1.80 -10.20
CA ALA A 141 8.66 2.12 -9.14
C ALA A 141 9.68 0.98 -8.95
N ASP A 142 10.91 1.37 -8.63
CA ASP A 142 11.99 0.43 -8.22
C ASP A 142 11.88 0.05 -6.76
N LEU A 143 11.23 0.89 -5.95
CA LEU A 143 10.93 0.64 -4.54
C LEU A 143 9.74 1.48 -4.10
N PHE A 144 8.82 0.87 -3.36
CA PHE A 144 7.74 1.56 -2.67
C PHE A 144 7.93 1.49 -1.15
N ILE A 145 7.88 2.64 -0.48
CA ILE A 145 7.94 2.75 0.99
C ILE A 145 6.64 3.36 1.48
N GLY A 146 5.80 2.57 2.13
CA GLY A 146 4.42 2.96 2.39
C GLY A 146 3.98 2.81 3.84
N GLY A 147 3.38 3.89 4.34
CA GLY A 147 2.69 3.96 5.61
C GLY A 147 1.20 3.60 5.56
N GLY A 148 0.68 3.13 4.42
CA GLY A 148 -0.75 2.84 4.25
C GLY A 148 -0.99 1.45 3.66
N GLY A 149 -1.95 0.70 4.20
CA GLY A 149 -2.19 -0.69 3.78
C GLY A 149 -2.64 -0.87 2.33
N THR A 150 -3.50 0.03 1.81
CA THR A 150 -4.03 -0.10 0.44
C THR A 150 -2.93 0.04 -0.60
N LEU A 151 -2.12 1.12 -0.54
CA LEU A 151 -1.07 1.33 -1.54
C LEU A 151 0.07 0.32 -1.41
N ASN A 152 0.36 -0.17 -0.21
CA ASN A 152 1.29 -1.28 -0.04
C ASN A 152 0.81 -2.51 -0.83
N THR A 153 -0.50 -2.79 -0.76
CA THR A 153 -1.11 -3.90 -1.49
C THR A 153 -1.10 -3.67 -3.00
N GLU A 154 -1.38 -2.45 -3.46
CA GLU A 154 -1.31 -2.10 -4.88
C GLU A 154 0.13 -2.25 -5.43
N ALA A 155 1.14 -1.81 -4.68
CA ALA A 155 2.54 -1.97 -5.07
C ALA A 155 2.94 -3.46 -5.13
N CYS A 156 2.55 -4.25 -4.12
CA CYS A 156 2.77 -5.70 -4.12
C CYS A 156 2.11 -6.39 -5.31
N TYR A 157 0.89 -5.97 -5.68
CA TYR A 157 0.18 -6.50 -6.85
C TYR A 157 0.97 -6.34 -8.14
N PHE A 158 1.60 -5.17 -8.33
CA PHE A 158 2.43 -4.94 -9.50
C PHE A 158 3.76 -5.69 -9.47
N GLY A 159 4.17 -6.27 -8.34
CA GLY A 159 5.51 -6.85 -8.16
C GLY A 159 6.56 -5.82 -7.73
N THR A 160 6.13 -4.64 -7.31
CA THR A 160 7.03 -3.59 -6.82
C THR A 160 7.59 -3.97 -5.45
N PRO A 161 8.92 -3.91 -5.24
CA PRO A 161 9.51 -4.15 -3.93
C PRO A 161 8.91 -3.18 -2.92
N THR A 162 8.33 -3.72 -1.84
CA THR A 162 7.51 -2.92 -0.92
C THR A 162 8.02 -3.00 0.51
N ILE A 163 8.27 -1.84 1.12
CA ILE A 163 8.61 -1.69 2.53
C ILE A 163 7.45 -1.00 3.25
N SER A 164 6.90 -1.66 4.26
CA SER A 164 5.88 -1.08 5.13
C SER A 164 6.53 -0.43 6.34
N THR A 165 6.24 0.84 6.57
CA THR A 165 6.68 1.60 7.76
C THR A 165 5.51 1.90 8.70
N ARG A 166 4.42 1.14 8.59
CA ARG A 166 3.22 1.31 9.40
C ARG A 166 3.50 1.07 10.87
N SER A 167 2.81 1.79 11.74
CA SER A 167 2.88 1.59 13.20
C SER A 167 2.37 0.22 13.68
N PHE A 168 1.66 -0.53 12.83
CA PHE A 168 1.16 -1.87 13.12
C PHE A 168 1.08 -2.74 11.86
N ILE A 169 1.03 -4.06 12.06
CA ILE A 169 0.80 -5.06 11.01
C ILE A 169 -0.67 -5.45 11.00
N SER A 170 -1.38 -5.10 9.94
CA SER A 170 -2.75 -5.55 9.69
C SER A 170 -2.79 -6.96 9.08
N HIS A 171 -3.96 -7.59 9.02
CA HIS A 171 -4.12 -8.91 8.39
C HIS A 171 -3.73 -8.91 6.90
N TYR A 172 -3.98 -7.80 6.20
CA TYR A 172 -3.55 -7.59 4.82
C TYR A 172 -2.03 -7.52 4.72
N ASP A 173 -1.38 -6.83 5.65
CA ASP A 173 0.08 -6.72 5.67
C ASP A 173 0.69 -8.09 5.96
N LYS A 174 0.18 -8.79 6.98
CA LYS A 174 0.66 -10.11 7.39
C LYS A 174 0.63 -11.10 6.23
N TYR A 175 -0.50 -11.19 5.51
CA TYR A 175 -0.60 -12.09 4.36
C TYR A 175 0.50 -11.82 3.32
N GLN A 176 0.78 -10.56 3.01
CA GLN A 176 1.77 -10.18 2.00
C GLN A 176 3.21 -10.39 2.48
N ILE A 177 3.48 -10.15 3.77
CA ILE A 177 4.76 -10.47 4.41
C ILE A 177 5.01 -11.97 4.40
N ASP A 178 4.02 -12.78 4.81
CA ASP A 178 4.12 -14.23 4.84
C ASP A 178 4.31 -14.84 3.42
N LYS A 179 3.83 -14.14 2.38
CA LYS A 179 4.04 -14.51 0.96
C LYS A 179 5.34 -13.96 0.37
N GLY A 180 6.12 -13.17 1.12
CA GLY A 180 7.38 -12.59 0.67
C GLY A 180 7.25 -11.44 -0.32
N LEU A 181 6.10 -10.77 -0.37
CA LEU A 181 5.84 -9.61 -1.24
C LEU A 181 6.19 -8.27 -0.57
N MET A 182 6.27 -8.25 0.75
CA MET A 182 6.47 -7.03 1.54
C MET A 182 7.36 -7.29 2.74
N THR A 183 8.17 -6.30 3.11
CA THR A 183 8.94 -6.30 4.37
C THR A 183 8.41 -5.18 5.27
N TRP A 184 8.19 -5.47 6.54
CA TRP A 184 7.83 -4.45 7.53
C TRP A 184 9.07 -4.07 8.35
N VAL A 185 9.26 -2.77 8.58
CA VAL A 185 10.39 -2.21 9.33
C VAL A 185 9.90 -1.20 10.35
N ASN A 186 10.61 -1.08 11.47
CA ASN A 186 10.24 -0.16 12.55
C ASN A 186 11.39 0.72 13.06
N SER A 187 12.55 0.65 12.40
CA SER A 187 13.73 1.46 12.72
C SER A 187 14.38 2.01 11.46
N LYS A 188 15.20 3.05 11.63
CA LYS A 188 15.96 3.65 10.52
C LYS A 188 16.98 2.66 9.96
N GLU A 189 17.64 1.90 10.82
CA GLU A 189 18.65 0.92 10.45
C GLU A 189 18.04 -0.20 9.59
N GLU A 190 16.90 -0.74 10.01
CA GLU A 190 16.15 -1.75 9.24
C GLU A 190 15.67 -1.19 7.90
N LEU A 191 15.17 0.04 7.88
CA LEU A 191 14.71 0.69 6.65
C LEU A 191 15.86 0.81 5.64
N LEU A 192 17.01 1.33 6.06
CA LEU A 192 18.18 1.50 5.20
C LEU A 192 18.72 0.15 4.70
N PHE A 193 18.82 -0.85 5.59
CA PHE A 193 19.23 -2.20 5.22
C PHE A 193 18.26 -2.83 4.21
N THR A 194 16.96 -2.68 4.43
CA THR A 194 15.93 -3.24 3.55
C THR A 194 15.89 -2.52 2.21
N CYS A 195 16.13 -1.20 2.16
CA CYS A 195 16.29 -0.47 0.89
C CYS A 195 17.41 -1.07 0.05
N LYS A 196 18.57 -1.35 0.67
CA LYS A 196 19.71 -1.99 0.00
C LYS A 196 19.34 -3.37 -0.55
N GLU A 197 18.59 -4.14 0.22
CA GLU A 197 18.21 -5.49 -0.16
C GLU A 197 17.10 -5.56 -1.21
N LEU A 198 16.25 -4.54 -1.35
CA LEU A 198 15.05 -4.63 -2.19
C LEU A 198 15.05 -3.72 -3.42
N LEU A 199 15.83 -2.62 -3.44
CA LEU A 199 15.78 -1.64 -4.52
C LEU A 199 15.99 -2.31 -5.90
N GLY A 200 15.02 -2.13 -6.79
CA GLY A 200 15.02 -2.67 -8.16
C GLY A 200 14.79 -4.18 -8.26
N LYS A 201 14.70 -4.91 -7.14
CA LYS A 201 14.51 -6.38 -7.13
C LYS A 201 13.04 -6.77 -7.30
N ARG A 202 12.51 -6.57 -8.50
CA ARG A 202 11.13 -6.86 -8.89
C ARG A 202 10.66 -8.25 -8.46
N LEU A 203 9.42 -8.33 -7.97
CA LEU A 203 8.76 -9.54 -7.48
C LEU A 203 7.60 -9.97 -8.40
N ASP A 204 7.69 -9.66 -9.70
CA ASP A 204 6.59 -9.80 -10.66
C ASP A 204 6.04 -11.24 -10.75
N GLU A 205 6.93 -12.25 -10.76
CA GLU A 205 6.52 -13.67 -10.79
C GLU A 205 5.79 -14.06 -9.52
N LYS A 206 6.30 -13.60 -8.36
CA LYS A 206 5.70 -13.87 -7.06
C LYS A 206 4.34 -13.20 -6.91
N ALA A 207 4.22 -11.96 -7.39
CA ALA A 207 2.96 -11.23 -7.39
C ALA A 207 1.92 -11.95 -8.27
N LYS A 208 2.31 -12.37 -9.49
CA LYS A 208 1.44 -13.16 -10.37
C LYS A 208 0.99 -14.48 -9.72
N GLU A 209 1.91 -15.20 -9.06
CA GLU A 209 1.58 -16.43 -8.31
C GLU A 209 0.53 -16.15 -7.23
N VAL A 210 0.77 -15.15 -6.39
CA VAL A 210 -0.05 -14.86 -5.20
C VAL A 210 -1.42 -14.29 -5.58
N PHE A 211 -1.47 -13.31 -6.46
CA PHE A 211 -2.72 -12.65 -6.86
C PHE A 211 -3.47 -13.43 -7.94
N GLY A 212 -2.78 -14.20 -8.78
CA GLY A 212 -3.42 -15.04 -9.82
C GLY A 212 -4.20 -16.23 -9.26
N CYS A 213 -3.96 -16.62 -8.00
CA CYS A 213 -4.77 -17.63 -7.30
C CYS A 213 -6.10 -17.08 -6.74
N MET A 214 -6.32 -15.77 -6.82
CA MET A 214 -7.52 -15.13 -6.28
C MET A 214 -8.67 -15.16 -7.31
N SER A 215 -9.88 -15.40 -6.84
CA SER A 215 -11.09 -15.45 -7.69
C SER A 215 -11.96 -14.22 -7.46
N LEU A 216 -11.99 -13.32 -8.44
CA LEU A 216 -12.82 -12.12 -8.42
C LEU A 216 -14.22 -12.41 -8.97
N ASP A 217 -15.09 -13.01 -8.15
CA ASP A 217 -16.49 -13.27 -8.51
C ASP A 217 -17.43 -12.18 -7.96
N ILE A 218 -17.47 -11.04 -8.68
CA ILE A 218 -18.36 -9.93 -8.32
C ILE A 218 -19.83 -10.34 -8.43
N LYS A 219 -20.17 -11.25 -9.35
CA LYS A 219 -21.54 -11.70 -9.55
C LYS A 219 -22.03 -12.48 -8.34
N GLU A 220 -21.24 -13.42 -7.84
CA GLU A 220 -21.57 -14.17 -6.63
C GLU A 220 -21.77 -13.23 -5.44
N MET A 221 -20.91 -12.21 -5.29
CA MET A 221 -21.08 -11.21 -4.23
C MET A 221 -22.41 -10.46 -4.36
N VAL A 222 -22.79 -10.03 -5.56
CA VAL A 222 -24.07 -9.34 -5.81
C VAL A 222 -25.26 -10.25 -5.54
N ASP A 223 -25.23 -11.49 -6.04
CA ASP A 223 -26.29 -12.48 -5.83
C ASP A 223 -26.49 -12.74 -4.33
N ARG A 224 -25.39 -12.82 -3.56
CA ARG A 224 -25.42 -12.95 -2.10
C ARG A 224 -25.85 -11.70 -1.36
N ILE A 225 -25.73 -10.51 -1.93
CA ILE A 225 -26.25 -9.29 -1.30
C ILE A 225 -27.78 -9.27 -1.43
N ILE A 226 -28.30 -9.63 -2.61
CA ILE A 226 -29.72 -9.53 -2.98
C ILE A 226 -30.59 -10.67 -2.38
N SER A 227 -29.99 -11.82 -2.05
CA SER A 227 -30.70 -12.99 -1.47
C SER A 227 -31.33 -12.75 -0.10
#